data_AF-A0A0D0Y3Q9-F1
#
_entry.id   AF-A0A0D0Y3Q9-F1
#
_cell.length_a   1.000
_cell.length_b   1.000
_cell.length_c   1.000
_cell.angle_alpha   90.00
_cell.angle_beta   90.00
_cell.angle_gamma   90.00
#
_symmetry.space_group_name_H-M   'P 1'
#
loop_
_entity.id
_entity.type
_entity.pdbx_description
1 polymer ?
#
loop_
_entity_poly.entity_id
_entity_poly.type
_entity_poly.pdbx_seq_one_letter_code
_entity_poly.pdbx_strand_id
1 'polypeptide(L)'
;MANVQHKIQLGLLDDDIAGDIKEIPAEQFLARSENKDAAQLTETTYKIAKDVISPRSKTPQLVSPQTMKKKITQHLTVKVVRDVNEEVPQRPWLIRKDTMIDTVNDKSGLLIKDAIKPDILVNFGKRATLAEIEGSFKNINHLLDNYQKYTVNYTDDYGSRIMETIFYAFSAPFISVMRQHARSKEERNDIPQFLFLGGIAGSGKSSLLRILAKMMRVSTKTEDFINYNTILPRGVHNKKSQTITQLGNWLLESNVYPLLIDEIPGEFFGNSKYGNDLIVNVTNEIDNAHDTYPALIGTTNNDAYSLPERARRRSYYLKNDKPFDEEYRQASVQAYKEVLDGASNTLFQDFVLRFADKIQDETTQWSVFEHGGKVDFLTVTRNIFKEYYAEMDQPLPIYFPQHRYDDSQESNQEKWRKLFLGSSREDFTYNKETKTLLFKITTLDENASRYGDDKRSRIYKDALSPKVIVGTADGIDIKLNAALFFKWIDIENPFKHRSGWRNFFK
;
A
#
# COMPACT_ATOMS: atom_id res chain seq x y z
N MET A 1 -19.14 22.41 -38.91
CA MET A 1 -17.82 22.49 -38.28
C MET A 1 -17.42 23.96 -38.25
N ALA A 2 -17.05 24.51 -37.09
CA ALA A 2 -16.73 25.94 -36.99
C ALA A 2 -15.32 26.20 -37.54
N ASN A 3 -15.20 27.18 -38.44
CA ASN A 3 -13.94 27.57 -39.07
C ASN A 3 -13.08 28.32 -38.02
N VAL A 4 -11.85 27.86 -37.79
CA VAL A 4 -10.89 28.49 -36.85
C VAL A 4 -10.63 29.95 -37.24
N GLN A 5 -10.56 30.21 -38.56
CA GLN A 5 -10.36 31.54 -39.13
C GLN A 5 -11.53 32.50 -38.83
N HIS A 6 -12.74 31.97 -38.72
CA HIS A 6 -13.91 32.75 -38.33
C HIS A 6 -13.90 33.12 -36.84
N LYS A 7 -13.32 32.27 -35.97
CA LYS A 7 -13.18 32.57 -34.53
C LYS A 7 -12.06 33.56 -34.23
N ILE A 8 -10.97 33.52 -35.01
CA ILE A 8 -9.92 34.54 -35.00
C ILE A 8 -10.52 35.91 -35.39
N GLN A 9 -11.31 35.97 -36.46
CA GLN A 9 -12.04 37.18 -36.87
C GLN A 9 -13.06 37.68 -35.83
N LEU A 10 -13.55 36.81 -34.95
CA LEU A 10 -14.46 37.16 -33.85
C LEU A 10 -13.71 37.57 -32.57
N GLY A 11 -12.37 37.63 -32.58
CA GLY A 11 -11.55 37.97 -31.42
C GLY A 11 -11.56 36.92 -30.30
N LEU A 12 -11.96 35.69 -30.60
CA LEU A 12 -12.09 34.60 -29.63
C LEU A 12 -10.82 33.74 -29.51
N LEU A 13 -9.86 33.94 -30.41
CA LEU A 13 -8.60 33.22 -30.53
C LEU A 13 -7.54 34.19 -31.07
N ASP A 14 -6.31 34.14 -30.54
CA ASP A 14 -5.20 34.99 -31.00
C ASP A 14 -4.83 34.73 -32.47
N ASP A 15 -4.42 35.79 -33.16
CA ASP A 15 -4.17 35.81 -34.60
C ASP A 15 -3.04 34.84 -35.04
N ASP A 16 -2.10 34.51 -34.14
CA ASP A 16 -0.87 33.77 -34.47
C ASP A 16 -0.88 32.27 -34.10
N ILE A 17 -1.97 31.76 -33.51
CA ILE A 17 -2.06 30.37 -33.03
C ILE A 17 -1.80 29.34 -34.15
N ALA A 18 -2.18 29.65 -35.39
CA ALA A 18 -1.98 28.77 -36.53
C ALA A 18 -0.53 28.78 -37.07
N GLY A 19 0.22 29.87 -36.85
CA GLY A 19 1.63 30.01 -37.15
C GLY A 19 2.48 29.28 -36.12
N ASP A 20 2.21 29.52 -34.84
CA ASP A 20 2.87 28.87 -33.69
C ASP A 20 2.79 27.33 -33.79
N ILE A 21 1.64 26.77 -34.19
CA ILE A 21 1.46 25.32 -34.33
C ILE A 21 2.33 24.72 -35.47
N LYS A 22 2.67 25.51 -36.48
CA LYS A 22 3.49 25.06 -37.63
C LYS A 22 4.99 25.13 -37.37
N GLU A 23 5.45 26.02 -36.50
CA GLU A 23 6.88 26.22 -36.21
C GLU A 23 7.45 25.31 -35.10
N ILE A 24 6.61 24.46 -34.48
CA ILE A 24 7.02 23.52 -33.42
C ILE A 24 7.57 22.20 -34.01
N PRO A 25 8.76 22.20 -34.63
CA PRO A 25 9.64 21.02 -34.48
C PRO A 25 11.11 21.28 -34.08
N ALA A 26 11.60 22.52 -33.95
CA ALA A 26 13.06 22.74 -33.80
C ALA A 26 13.52 23.20 -32.40
N GLU A 27 12.79 24.07 -31.71
CA GLU A 27 13.32 24.73 -30.50
C GLU A 27 13.14 23.92 -29.20
N GLN A 28 12.20 22.96 -29.17
CA GLN A 28 11.90 22.17 -27.95
C GLN A 28 12.93 21.08 -27.62
N PHE A 29 13.96 20.87 -28.43
CA PHE A 29 14.99 19.87 -28.14
C PHE A 29 16.09 20.35 -27.18
N LEU A 30 16.23 21.67 -26.96
CA LEU A 30 17.38 22.25 -26.24
C LEU A 30 17.10 22.69 -24.79
N ALA A 31 15.83 22.80 -24.36
CA ALA A 31 15.50 23.21 -22.99
C ALA A 31 15.11 22.01 -22.10
N ARG A 32 16.06 21.12 -21.83
CA ARG A 32 15.92 20.08 -20.79
C ARG A 32 16.89 20.36 -19.66
N SER A 33 16.45 21.07 -18.62
CA SER A 33 16.98 20.83 -17.26
C SER A 33 16.25 21.48 -16.08
N GLU A 34 15.39 22.50 -16.21
CA GLU A 34 15.00 23.24 -14.99
C GLU A 34 13.50 23.31 -14.62
N ASN A 35 12.56 22.83 -15.43
CA ASN A 35 11.15 22.70 -14.99
C ASN A 35 10.44 21.54 -15.70
N LYS A 36 10.49 20.34 -15.12
CA LYS A 36 9.91 19.12 -15.73
C LYS A 36 8.38 19.12 -15.74
N ASP A 37 7.73 19.68 -14.72
CA ASP A 37 6.26 19.73 -14.65
C ASP A 37 5.67 20.70 -15.68
N ALA A 38 6.30 21.86 -15.87
CA ALA A 38 5.92 22.82 -16.90
C ALA A 38 6.10 22.24 -18.31
N ALA A 39 7.20 21.52 -18.56
CA ALA A 39 7.50 20.89 -19.85
C ALA A 39 6.50 19.77 -20.20
N GLN A 40 6.06 18.99 -19.22
CA GLN A 40 5.06 17.92 -19.41
C GLN A 40 3.65 18.52 -19.63
N LEU A 41 3.33 19.63 -18.96
CA LEU A 41 2.10 20.40 -19.19
C LEU A 41 2.07 21.01 -20.60
N THR A 42 3.20 21.56 -21.06
CA THR A 42 3.30 22.13 -22.42
C THR A 42 3.15 21.02 -23.45
N GLU A 43 3.88 19.91 -23.32
CA GLU A 43 3.80 18.78 -24.27
C GLU A 43 2.39 18.18 -24.35
N THR A 44 1.70 18.06 -23.23
CA THR A 44 0.31 17.57 -23.16
C THR A 44 -0.66 18.57 -23.80
N THR A 45 -0.50 19.86 -23.54
CA THR A 45 -1.31 20.93 -24.13
C THR A 45 -1.10 21.00 -25.65
N TYR A 46 0.14 20.84 -26.13
CA TYR A 46 0.46 20.79 -27.55
C TYR A 46 -0.08 19.55 -28.26
N LYS A 47 -0.02 18.37 -27.62
CA LYS A 47 -0.62 17.14 -28.14
C LYS A 47 -2.14 17.27 -28.24
N ILE A 48 -2.80 17.79 -27.20
CA ILE A 48 -4.24 18.07 -27.23
C ILE A 48 -4.58 19.05 -28.36
N ALA A 49 -3.82 20.15 -28.52
CA ALA A 49 -4.04 21.11 -29.60
C ALA A 49 -3.93 20.46 -31.00
N LYS A 50 -2.90 19.64 -31.22
CA LYS A 50 -2.67 18.90 -32.47
C LYS A 50 -3.74 17.85 -32.76
N ASP A 51 -4.32 17.25 -31.73
CA ASP A 51 -5.35 16.22 -31.87
C ASP A 51 -6.77 16.78 -32.00
N VAL A 52 -7.00 17.99 -31.48
CA VAL A 52 -8.26 18.73 -31.55
C VAL A 52 -8.39 19.49 -32.88
N ILE A 53 -7.28 19.79 -33.56
CA ILE A 53 -7.26 20.47 -34.85
C ILE A 53 -6.88 19.47 -35.94
N SER A 54 -7.77 19.19 -36.90
CA SER A 54 -7.46 18.28 -38.01
C SER A 54 -6.43 18.91 -38.97
N PRO A 55 -5.21 18.36 -39.10
CA PRO A 55 -4.19 18.93 -39.99
C PRO A 55 -4.41 18.55 -41.47
N ARG A 56 -5.40 17.70 -41.78
CA ARG A 56 -5.65 17.17 -43.13
C ARG A 56 -6.60 18.02 -43.98
N SER A 57 -7.19 19.09 -43.43
CA SER A 57 -8.05 20.01 -44.19
C SER A 57 -7.28 21.26 -44.62
N LYS A 58 -7.54 21.77 -45.84
CA LYS A 58 -6.93 22.99 -46.39
C LYS A 58 -7.09 24.23 -45.49
N THR A 59 -8.07 24.20 -44.59
CA THR A 59 -8.24 25.12 -43.45
C THR A 59 -8.31 24.30 -42.16
N PRO A 60 -7.58 24.64 -41.07
CA PRO A 60 -7.64 23.90 -39.82
C PRO A 60 -9.07 23.90 -39.26
N GLN A 61 -9.62 22.72 -38.92
CA GLN A 61 -10.95 22.59 -38.33
C GLN A 61 -10.88 21.89 -36.98
N LEU A 62 -11.66 22.40 -36.02
CA LEU A 62 -11.88 21.73 -34.74
C LEU A 62 -12.64 20.42 -34.98
N VAL A 63 -12.16 19.33 -34.39
CA VAL A 63 -12.89 18.06 -34.34
C VAL A 63 -14.23 18.24 -33.61
N SER A 64 -15.21 17.39 -33.91
CA SER A 64 -16.54 17.49 -33.27
C SER A 64 -16.42 17.40 -31.74
N PRO A 65 -17.34 18.01 -30.97
CA PRO A 65 -17.30 17.99 -29.50
C PRO A 65 -17.23 16.58 -28.90
N GLN A 66 -17.86 15.59 -29.55
CA GLN A 66 -17.79 14.18 -29.14
C GLN A 66 -16.41 13.56 -29.37
N THR A 67 -15.79 13.84 -30.52
CA THR A 67 -14.43 13.38 -30.84
C THR A 67 -13.38 14.11 -30.00
N MET A 68 -13.60 15.40 -29.74
CA MET A 68 -12.79 16.22 -28.85
C MET A 68 -12.78 15.63 -27.43
N LYS A 69 -13.97 15.34 -26.88
CA LYS A 69 -14.11 14.70 -25.57
C LYS A 69 -13.42 13.34 -25.54
N LYS A 70 -13.65 12.48 -26.53
CA LYS A 70 -13.01 11.16 -26.64
C LYS A 70 -11.48 11.25 -26.69
N LYS A 71 -10.93 12.17 -27.47
CA LYS A 71 -9.48 12.37 -27.61
C LYS A 71 -8.87 13.00 -26.37
N ILE A 72 -9.51 14.00 -25.76
CA ILE A 72 -9.06 14.60 -24.49
C ILE A 72 -9.03 13.54 -23.40
N THR A 73 -10.05 12.68 -23.30
CA THR A 73 -10.05 11.55 -22.35
C THR A 73 -8.90 10.55 -22.59
N GLN A 74 -8.39 10.42 -23.82
CA GLN A 74 -7.23 9.59 -24.16
C GLN A 74 -5.88 10.27 -23.83
N HIS A 75 -5.80 11.61 -23.88
CA HIS A 75 -4.59 12.37 -23.51
C HIS A 75 -4.46 12.66 -22.01
N LEU A 76 -5.55 12.50 -21.26
CA LEU A 76 -5.49 12.26 -19.84
C LEU A 76 -4.81 10.90 -19.65
N THR A 77 -3.49 10.89 -19.51
CA THR A 77 -2.59 9.74 -19.41
C THR A 77 -3.05 8.73 -18.35
N VAL A 78 -4.01 7.89 -18.70
CA VAL A 78 -4.36 6.70 -17.93
C VAL A 78 -3.58 5.56 -18.58
N LYS A 79 -2.51 5.13 -17.91
CA LYS A 79 -1.86 3.87 -18.24
C LYS A 79 -2.82 2.75 -17.89
N VAL A 80 -3.43 2.17 -18.91
CA VAL A 80 -4.23 0.94 -18.81
C VAL A 80 -3.36 -0.19 -19.33
N VAL A 81 -3.05 -1.15 -18.47
CA VAL A 81 -2.30 -2.34 -18.87
C VAL A 81 -3.31 -3.36 -19.39
N ARG A 82 -2.91 -4.19 -20.37
CA ARG A 82 -3.79 -5.22 -20.92
C ARG A 82 -3.90 -6.38 -19.94
N ASP A 83 -5.12 -6.85 -19.72
CA ASP A 83 -5.36 -8.07 -18.97
C ASP A 83 -4.74 -9.28 -19.69
N VAL A 84 -4.23 -10.24 -18.91
CA VAL A 84 -3.68 -11.49 -19.44
C VAL A 84 -4.79 -12.43 -19.95
N ASN A 85 -6.04 -12.18 -19.55
CA ASN A 85 -7.23 -12.95 -19.93
C ASN A 85 -8.48 -12.04 -19.87
N GLU A 86 -9.43 -12.20 -20.79
CA GLU A 86 -10.66 -11.39 -20.87
C GLU A 86 -11.63 -11.62 -19.69
N GLU A 87 -11.52 -12.76 -18.99
CA GLU A 87 -12.35 -13.13 -17.84
C GLU A 87 -11.80 -12.65 -16.49
N VAL A 88 -10.73 -11.84 -16.50
CA VAL A 88 -10.16 -11.25 -15.29
C VAL A 88 -11.17 -10.31 -14.61
N PRO A 89 -11.32 -10.34 -13.26
CA PRO A 89 -12.25 -9.47 -12.55
C PRO A 89 -12.03 -7.99 -12.85
N GLN A 90 -13.12 -7.27 -13.10
CA GLN A 90 -13.08 -5.84 -13.36
C GLN A 90 -12.93 -5.07 -12.04
N ARG A 91 -11.95 -4.16 -12.02
CA ARG A 91 -11.66 -3.33 -10.84
C ARG A 91 -12.54 -2.08 -10.80
N PRO A 92 -12.87 -1.58 -9.61
CA PRO A 92 -13.42 -0.24 -9.46
C PRO A 92 -12.46 0.80 -10.05
N TRP A 93 -13.02 1.84 -10.66
CA TRP A 93 -12.25 2.82 -11.40
C TRP A 93 -12.09 4.11 -10.59
N LEU A 94 -10.86 4.39 -10.16
CA LEU A 94 -10.51 5.62 -9.45
C LEU A 94 -9.20 6.16 -10.01
N ILE A 95 -9.21 7.40 -10.51
CA ILE A 95 -8.03 8.05 -11.09
C ILE A 95 -7.71 9.30 -10.29
N ARG A 96 -6.43 9.51 -9.94
CA ARG A 96 -5.97 10.75 -9.31
C ARG A 96 -5.37 11.69 -10.35
N LYS A 97 -5.70 12.98 -10.26
CA LYS A 97 -5.07 14.08 -10.99
C LYS A 97 -4.87 15.27 -10.08
N ASP A 98 -3.63 15.48 -9.68
CA ASP A 98 -3.28 16.51 -8.71
C ASP A 98 -3.55 17.92 -9.26
N THR A 99 -3.46 18.12 -10.58
CA THR A 99 -3.84 19.36 -11.27
C THR A 99 -5.35 19.67 -11.24
N MET A 100 -6.18 18.72 -10.83
CA MET A 100 -7.63 18.91 -10.69
C MET A 100 -8.05 19.07 -9.22
N ILE A 101 -7.09 19.18 -8.30
CA ILE A 101 -7.36 19.52 -6.90
C ILE A 101 -7.76 21.00 -6.85
N ASP A 102 -8.93 21.25 -6.25
CA ASP A 102 -9.51 22.58 -6.04
C ASP A 102 -10.37 22.49 -4.78
N THR A 103 -9.71 22.69 -3.64
CA THR A 103 -10.25 22.50 -2.29
C THR A 103 -11.34 23.53 -1.96
N VAL A 104 -11.28 24.71 -2.57
CA VAL A 104 -12.31 25.77 -2.46
C VAL A 104 -13.65 25.30 -3.03
N ASN A 105 -13.64 24.46 -4.05
CA ASN A 105 -14.84 23.93 -4.70
C ASN A 105 -15.05 22.44 -4.45
N ASP A 106 -14.50 21.90 -3.34
CA ASP A 106 -14.61 20.49 -2.94
C ASP A 106 -14.21 19.49 -4.04
N LYS A 107 -13.13 19.77 -4.77
CA LYS A 107 -12.55 18.84 -5.76
C LYS A 107 -11.26 18.25 -5.21
N SER A 108 -11.31 16.96 -4.89
CA SER A 108 -10.16 16.21 -4.35
C SER A 108 -9.08 15.85 -5.38
N GLY A 109 -9.34 16.09 -6.67
CA GLY A 109 -8.52 15.55 -7.77
C GLY A 109 -8.69 14.04 -8.01
N LEU A 110 -9.46 13.32 -7.19
CA LEU A 110 -9.88 11.96 -7.48
C LEU A 110 -11.11 11.94 -8.37
N LEU A 111 -11.11 11.08 -9.37
CA LEU A 111 -12.13 10.99 -10.41
C LEU A 111 -12.66 9.57 -10.54
N ILE A 112 -13.98 9.45 -10.61
CA ILE A 112 -14.70 8.20 -10.90
C ILE A 112 -15.48 8.32 -12.22
N LYS A 113 -15.89 7.18 -12.78
CA LYS A 113 -16.82 7.16 -13.92
C LYS A 113 -18.22 7.52 -13.44
N ASP A 114 -18.90 8.40 -14.16
CA ASP A 114 -20.29 8.74 -13.90
C ASP A 114 -21.18 7.48 -13.99
N ALA A 115 -22.09 7.33 -13.03
CA ALA A 115 -22.91 6.13 -12.89
C ALA A 115 -23.85 5.89 -14.08
N ILE A 116 -24.29 6.97 -14.75
CA ILE A 116 -25.23 6.99 -15.87
C ILE A 116 -24.47 7.07 -17.20
N LYS A 117 -23.39 7.86 -17.27
CA LYS A 117 -22.59 8.11 -18.48
C LYS A 117 -21.11 7.75 -18.25
N PRO A 118 -20.72 6.47 -18.34
CA PRO A 118 -19.37 6.01 -17.98
C PRO A 118 -18.19 6.67 -18.71
N ASP A 119 -18.44 7.31 -19.86
CA ASP A 119 -17.45 8.11 -20.61
C ASP A 119 -17.15 9.49 -19.98
N ILE A 120 -17.88 9.85 -18.93
CA ILE A 120 -17.72 11.10 -18.18
C ILE A 120 -17.03 10.77 -16.86
N LEU A 121 -16.00 11.55 -16.55
CA LEU A 121 -15.34 11.53 -15.26
C LEU A 121 -15.94 12.62 -14.36
N VAL A 122 -16.23 12.28 -13.12
CA VAL A 122 -16.74 13.19 -12.09
C VAL A 122 -15.83 13.15 -10.86
N ASN A 123 -15.72 14.28 -10.15
CA ASN A 123 -14.95 14.34 -8.91
C ASN A 123 -15.53 13.41 -7.85
N PHE A 124 -14.64 12.74 -7.12
CA PHE A 124 -14.97 11.87 -6.02
C PHE A 124 -14.54 12.52 -4.70
N GLY A 125 -15.49 12.70 -3.80
CA GLY A 125 -15.26 13.39 -2.54
C GLY A 125 -16.47 14.26 -2.24
N LYS A 126 -16.81 14.33 -0.96
CA LYS A 126 -17.95 15.10 -0.46
C LYS A 126 -17.72 15.38 1.01
N ARG A 127 -17.87 16.64 1.43
CA ARG A 127 -17.81 16.98 2.85
C ARG A 127 -18.95 16.29 3.61
N ALA A 128 -18.62 15.67 4.73
CA ALA A 128 -19.58 15.04 5.63
C ALA A 128 -20.00 16.03 6.72
N THR A 129 -21.28 15.98 7.08
CA THR A 129 -21.79 16.66 8.27
C THR A 129 -21.25 16.00 9.54
N LEU A 130 -21.24 16.73 10.66
CA LEU A 130 -20.80 16.16 11.95
C LEU A 130 -21.56 14.87 12.31
N ALA A 131 -22.88 14.82 12.07
CA ALA A 131 -23.69 13.63 12.32
C ALA A 131 -23.31 12.43 11.41
N GLU A 132 -22.91 12.69 10.16
CA GLU A 132 -22.41 11.65 9.25
C GLU A 132 -21.04 11.12 9.69
N ILE A 133 -20.17 12.02 10.20
CA ILE A 133 -18.86 11.67 10.77
C ILE A 133 -19.08 10.81 12.02
N GLU A 134 -19.88 11.26 12.98
CA GLU A 134 -20.23 10.51 14.20
C GLU A 134 -20.82 9.13 13.87
N GLY A 135 -21.74 9.06 12.90
CA GLY A 135 -22.32 7.79 12.45
C GLY A 135 -21.28 6.83 11.87
N SER A 136 -20.30 7.35 11.14
CA SER A 136 -19.21 6.55 10.58
C SER A 136 -18.24 6.06 11.66
N PHE A 137 -17.88 6.91 12.62
CA PHE A 137 -17.05 6.53 13.77
C PHE A 137 -17.76 5.56 14.70
N LYS A 138 -19.08 5.67 14.90
CA LYS A 138 -19.87 4.66 15.63
C LYS A 138 -19.72 3.27 15.00
N ASN A 139 -19.71 3.18 13.67
CA ASN A 139 -19.52 1.91 12.98
C ASN A 139 -18.08 1.37 13.10
N ILE A 140 -17.08 2.24 13.05
CA ILE A 140 -15.67 1.87 13.30
C ILE A 140 -15.47 1.39 14.74
N ASN A 141 -16.05 2.10 15.72
CA ASN A 141 -15.97 1.70 17.12
C ASN A 141 -16.66 0.36 17.35
N HIS A 142 -17.84 0.13 16.74
CA HIS A 142 -18.50 -1.17 16.79
C HIS A 142 -17.65 -2.30 16.19
N LEU A 143 -16.90 -2.04 15.11
CA LEU A 143 -15.93 -3.01 14.58
C LEU A 143 -14.86 -3.36 15.64
N LEU A 144 -14.30 -2.36 16.30
CA LEU A 144 -13.22 -2.55 17.28
C LEU A 144 -13.73 -3.21 18.56
N ASP A 145 -14.92 -2.85 19.03
CA ASP A 145 -15.61 -3.50 20.13
C ASP A 145 -15.86 -4.99 19.83
N ASN A 146 -16.17 -5.34 18.58
CA ASN A 146 -16.32 -6.74 18.16
C ASN A 146 -15.00 -7.51 18.25
N TYR A 147 -13.89 -6.91 17.85
CA TYR A 147 -12.57 -7.51 18.06
C TYR A 147 -12.28 -7.67 19.56
N GLN A 148 -12.53 -6.64 20.36
CA GLN A 148 -12.32 -6.68 21.81
C GLN A 148 -13.13 -7.78 22.49
N LYS A 149 -14.41 -7.91 22.11
CA LYS A 149 -15.35 -8.81 22.78
C LYS A 149 -15.18 -10.27 22.35
N TYR A 150 -14.87 -10.52 21.08
CA TYR A 150 -14.96 -11.86 20.51
C TYR A 150 -13.62 -12.48 20.14
N THR A 151 -12.49 -11.78 20.23
CA THR A 151 -11.18 -12.41 20.02
C THR A 151 -10.54 -12.90 21.31
N VAL A 152 -9.83 -14.01 21.22
CA VAL A 152 -9.09 -14.57 22.35
C VAL A 152 -7.82 -13.74 22.62
N ASN A 153 -7.55 -13.42 23.88
CA ASN A 153 -6.37 -12.64 24.31
C ASN A 153 -6.25 -11.28 23.62
N TYR A 154 -7.36 -10.54 23.52
CA TYR A 154 -7.37 -9.17 23.03
C TYR A 154 -6.43 -8.27 23.86
N THR A 155 -5.83 -7.30 23.18
CA THR A 155 -5.07 -6.19 23.80
C THR A 155 -5.36 -4.91 23.01
N ASP A 156 -5.21 -3.75 23.64
CA ASP A 156 -5.42 -2.46 22.95
C ASP A 156 -4.48 -2.29 21.76
N ASP A 157 -3.25 -2.81 21.88
CA ASP A 157 -2.26 -2.82 20.80
C ASP A 157 -2.68 -3.67 19.59
N TYR A 158 -3.47 -4.73 19.82
CA TYR A 158 -4.07 -5.50 18.74
C TYR A 158 -5.21 -4.72 18.07
N GLY A 159 -6.08 -4.05 18.84
CA GLY A 159 -7.10 -3.13 18.30
C GLY A 159 -6.49 -2.00 17.46
N SER A 160 -5.36 -1.45 17.92
CA SER A 160 -4.60 -0.42 17.19
C SER A 160 -4.13 -0.87 15.81
N ARG A 161 -3.79 -2.15 15.60
CA ARG A 161 -3.44 -2.68 14.27
C ARG A 161 -4.63 -2.75 13.33
N ILE A 162 -5.84 -2.98 13.86
CA ILE A 162 -7.07 -2.93 13.06
C ILE A 162 -7.33 -1.50 12.61
N MET A 163 -7.17 -0.52 13.50
CA MET A 163 -7.29 0.91 13.16
C MET A 163 -6.20 1.37 12.17
N GLU A 164 -4.96 0.92 12.36
CA GLU A 164 -3.84 1.18 11.45
C GLU A 164 -4.14 0.66 10.04
N THR A 165 -4.80 -0.50 9.94
CA THR A 165 -5.24 -1.06 8.66
C THR A 165 -6.26 -0.15 7.97
N ILE A 166 -7.20 0.43 8.72
CA ILE A 166 -8.17 1.42 8.19
C ILE A 166 -7.43 2.66 7.70
N PHE A 167 -6.45 3.16 8.47
CA PHE A 167 -5.63 4.31 8.07
C PHE A 167 -4.87 4.04 6.77
N TYR A 168 -4.23 2.88 6.65
CA TYR A 168 -3.56 2.50 5.41
C TYR A 168 -4.54 2.44 4.23
N ALA A 169 -5.71 1.83 4.43
CA ALA A 169 -6.71 1.70 3.38
C ALA A 169 -7.18 3.07 2.87
N PHE A 170 -7.51 4.00 3.78
CA PHE A 170 -7.91 5.36 3.43
C PHE A 170 -6.79 6.12 2.70
N SER A 171 -5.54 5.86 3.09
CA SER A 171 -4.33 6.45 2.49
C SER A 171 -3.96 5.86 1.13
N ALA A 172 -4.45 4.66 0.81
CA ALA A 172 -4.00 3.88 -0.33
C ALA A 172 -4.05 4.60 -1.70
N PRO A 173 -5.10 5.39 -2.03
CA PRO A 173 -5.15 6.15 -3.29
C PRO A 173 -4.06 7.22 -3.42
N PHE A 174 -3.43 7.59 -2.31
CA PHE A 174 -2.46 8.68 -2.21
C PHE A 174 -1.03 8.20 -1.94
N ILE A 175 -0.77 6.88 -1.91
CA ILE A 175 0.58 6.33 -1.68
C ILE A 175 1.60 6.91 -2.65
N SER A 176 1.23 7.11 -3.92
CA SER A 176 2.13 7.72 -4.89
C SER A 176 2.42 9.19 -4.62
N VAL A 177 1.50 9.97 -4.03
CA VAL A 177 1.79 11.33 -3.52
C VAL A 177 2.82 11.24 -2.40
N MET A 178 2.56 10.41 -1.39
CA MET A 178 3.45 10.28 -0.23
C MET A 178 4.88 9.91 -0.67
N ARG A 179 5.02 9.02 -1.65
CA ARG A 179 6.31 8.62 -2.24
C ARG A 179 6.96 9.72 -3.08
N GLN A 180 6.20 10.61 -3.71
CA GLN A 180 6.74 11.79 -4.40
C GLN A 180 7.34 12.80 -3.42
N HIS A 181 6.75 12.95 -2.23
CA HIS A 181 7.26 13.83 -1.17
C HIS A 181 8.40 13.25 -0.33
N ALA A 182 8.75 11.98 -0.55
CA ALA A 182 9.88 11.36 0.14
C ALA A 182 11.24 11.94 -0.32
N ARG A 183 12.13 12.19 0.64
CA ARG A 183 13.39 12.91 0.41
C ARG A 183 14.49 12.07 -0.22
N SER A 184 14.40 10.75 -0.09
CA SER A 184 15.38 9.81 -0.66
C SER A 184 14.72 8.53 -1.17
N LYS A 185 15.49 7.72 -1.91
CA LYS A 185 15.03 6.41 -2.37
C LYS A 185 14.80 5.44 -1.20
N GLU A 186 15.62 5.53 -0.17
CA GLU A 186 15.49 4.74 1.06
C GLU A 186 14.17 5.06 1.75
N GLU A 187 13.85 6.35 1.87
CA GLU A 187 12.59 6.84 2.41
C GLU A 187 11.39 6.37 1.59
N ARG A 188 11.47 6.43 0.25
CA ARG A 188 10.44 5.90 -0.65
C ARG A 188 10.18 4.41 -0.47
N ASN A 189 11.19 3.63 -0.13
CA ASN A 189 11.00 2.20 0.15
C ASN A 189 10.23 2.01 1.46
N ASP A 190 10.47 2.87 2.44
CA ASP A 190 9.80 2.81 3.74
C ASP A 190 8.32 3.27 3.67
N ILE A 191 7.86 3.81 2.53
CA ILE A 191 6.45 4.07 2.21
C ILE A 191 5.95 2.91 1.31
N PRO A 192 5.34 1.87 1.89
CA PRO A 192 5.08 0.63 1.18
C PRO A 192 3.85 0.73 0.28
N GLN A 193 3.94 0.15 -0.92
CA GLN A 193 2.80 -0.03 -1.83
C GLN A 193 1.94 -1.24 -1.45
N PHE A 194 2.53 -2.19 -0.72
CA PHE A 194 1.90 -3.47 -0.38
C PHE A 194 1.63 -3.53 1.12
N LEU A 195 0.39 -3.76 1.54
CA LEU A 195 0.04 -4.13 2.91
C LEU A 195 -0.40 -5.59 2.93
N PHE A 196 0.18 -6.38 3.83
CA PHE A 196 -0.21 -7.75 4.10
C PHE A 196 -0.72 -7.88 5.53
N LEU A 197 -1.96 -8.35 5.66
CA LEU A 197 -2.58 -8.75 6.93
C LEU A 197 -2.29 -10.24 7.12
N GLY A 198 -1.42 -10.57 8.06
CA GLY A 198 -1.05 -11.95 8.36
C GLY A 198 -1.54 -12.41 9.72
N GLY A 199 -1.60 -13.72 9.90
CA GLY A 199 -1.98 -14.37 11.15
C GLY A 199 -2.89 -15.56 10.89
N ILE A 200 -3.33 -16.21 11.96
CA ILE A 200 -4.03 -17.49 11.87
C ILE A 200 -5.44 -17.39 11.26
N ALA A 201 -5.94 -18.51 10.74
CA ALA A 201 -7.32 -18.59 10.26
C ALA A 201 -8.33 -18.23 11.37
N GLY A 202 -9.44 -17.62 10.99
CA GLY A 202 -10.48 -17.23 11.96
C GLY A 202 -10.21 -15.94 12.73
N SER A 203 -9.14 -15.18 12.43
CA SER A 203 -8.85 -13.88 13.04
C SER A 203 -9.60 -12.69 12.43
N GLY A 204 -10.57 -12.91 11.53
CA GLY A 204 -11.38 -11.85 10.95
C GLY A 204 -10.71 -11.02 9.84
N LYS A 205 -9.53 -11.39 9.33
CA LYS A 205 -8.83 -10.68 8.23
C LYS A 205 -9.70 -10.47 6.98
N SER A 206 -10.30 -11.54 6.47
CA SER A 206 -11.16 -11.46 5.27
C SER A 206 -12.42 -10.63 5.53
N SER A 207 -12.98 -10.71 6.75
CA SER A 207 -14.10 -9.89 7.20
C SER A 207 -13.73 -8.40 7.25
N LEU A 208 -12.55 -8.07 7.79
CA LEU A 208 -12.02 -6.70 7.77
C LEU A 208 -11.85 -6.20 6.34
N LEU A 209 -11.25 -6.99 5.46
CA LEU A 209 -11.04 -6.60 4.06
C LEU A 209 -12.36 -6.31 3.34
N ARG A 210 -13.43 -7.05 3.62
CA ARG A 210 -14.79 -6.79 3.10
C ARG A 210 -15.40 -5.49 3.66
N ILE A 211 -15.20 -5.20 4.94
CA ILE A 211 -15.65 -3.94 5.54
C ILE A 211 -14.90 -2.76 4.92
N LEU A 212 -13.57 -2.86 4.75
CA LEU A 212 -12.77 -1.84 4.07
C LEU A 212 -13.23 -1.59 2.64
N ALA A 213 -13.54 -2.66 1.90
CA ALA A 213 -14.11 -2.56 0.55
C ALA A 213 -15.39 -1.71 0.54
N LYS A 214 -16.29 -1.92 1.52
CA LYS A 214 -17.52 -1.14 1.66
C LYS A 214 -17.27 0.30 2.13
N MET A 215 -16.32 0.52 3.03
CA MET A 215 -15.90 1.84 3.50
C MET A 215 -15.26 2.70 2.41
N MET A 216 -14.62 2.09 1.41
CA MET A 216 -13.95 2.81 0.32
C MET A 216 -14.68 2.71 -1.01
N ARG A 217 -15.88 2.14 -1.03
CA ARG A 217 -16.61 1.79 -2.25
C ARG A 217 -16.80 3.01 -3.15
N VAL A 218 -16.32 2.92 -4.40
CA VAL A 218 -16.49 4.00 -5.41
C VAL A 218 -17.55 3.65 -6.48
N SER A 219 -17.93 2.38 -6.57
CA SER A 219 -18.86 1.87 -7.59
C SER A 219 -19.75 0.79 -6.99
N THR A 220 -21.01 0.75 -7.43
CA THR A 220 -21.93 -0.32 -7.03
C THR A 220 -21.90 -1.53 -7.96
N LYS A 221 -21.19 -1.44 -9.09
CA LYS A 221 -21.27 -2.39 -10.23
C LYS A 221 -20.08 -3.35 -10.34
N THR A 222 -19.06 -3.18 -9.52
CA THR A 222 -17.78 -3.91 -9.61
C THR A 222 -17.51 -4.67 -8.32
N GLU A 223 -16.77 -5.77 -8.41
CA GLU A 223 -16.25 -6.45 -7.23
C GLU A 223 -15.13 -5.60 -6.62
N ASP A 224 -15.36 -5.09 -5.42
CA ASP A 224 -14.40 -4.26 -4.68
C ASP A 224 -13.34 -5.12 -3.96
N PHE A 225 -13.49 -6.45 -4.01
CA PHE A 225 -12.72 -7.44 -3.25
C PHE A 225 -12.56 -8.70 -4.10
N ILE A 226 -11.35 -9.25 -4.21
CA ILE A 226 -11.02 -10.36 -5.10
C ILE A 226 -10.34 -11.47 -4.32
N ASN A 227 -10.79 -12.73 -4.47
CA ASN A 227 -10.03 -13.86 -3.96
C ASN A 227 -8.85 -14.17 -4.89
N TYR A 228 -7.66 -14.38 -4.34
CA TYR A 228 -6.46 -14.65 -5.14
C TYR A 228 -6.65 -15.81 -6.12
N ASN A 229 -7.33 -16.88 -5.70
CA ASN A 229 -7.56 -18.07 -6.52
C ASN A 229 -8.56 -17.83 -7.66
N THR A 230 -9.31 -16.73 -7.64
CA THR A 230 -10.31 -16.38 -8.67
C THR A 230 -9.84 -15.30 -9.62
N ILE A 231 -8.63 -14.73 -9.44
CA ILE A 231 -8.05 -13.74 -10.37
C ILE A 231 -8.02 -14.29 -11.81
N LEU A 232 -7.70 -15.58 -11.95
CA LEU A 232 -7.80 -16.29 -13.22
C LEU A 232 -8.75 -17.49 -13.10
N PRO A 233 -9.47 -17.84 -14.17
CA PRO A 233 -10.38 -18.97 -14.18
C PRO A 233 -9.65 -20.30 -13.95
N ARG A 234 -10.41 -21.35 -13.61
CA ARG A 234 -9.86 -22.72 -13.49
C ARG A 234 -9.47 -23.23 -14.87
N GLY A 235 -8.40 -24.03 -14.95
CA GLY A 235 -7.95 -24.64 -16.22
C GLY A 235 -6.98 -23.79 -17.05
N VAL A 236 -6.67 -22.55 -16.64
CA VAL A 236 -5.65 -21.72 -17.30
C VAL A 236 -4.27 -22.35 -17.15
N HIS A 237 -3.58 -22.57 -18.27
CA HIS A 237 -2.20 -23.05 -18.28
C HIS A 237 -1.26 -22.05 -17.59
N ASN A 238 -0.32 -22.51 -16.76
CA ASN A 238 0.58 -21.65 -15.98
C ASN A 238 -0.15 -20.61 -15.09
N LYS A 239 -1.34 -20.92 -14.59
CA LYS A 239 -2.20 -20.03 -13.79
C LYS A 239 -1.43 -19.21 -12.74
N LYS A 240 -0.53 -19.83 -11.97
CA LYS A 240 0.25 -19.12 -10.93
C LYS A 240 1.08 -17.99 -11.49
N SER A 241 1.87 -18.26 -12.52
CA SER A 241 2.73 -17.25 -13.16
C SER A 241 1.90 -16.13 -13.79
N GLN A 242 0.82 -16.49 -14.50
CA GLN A 242 -0.07 -15.50 -15.11
C GLN A 242 -0.81 -14.65 -14.06
N THR A 243 -1.13 -15.21 -12.89
CA THR A 243 -1.72 -14.46 -11.77
C THR A 243 -0.75 -13.40 -11.28
N ILE A 244 0.54 -13.74 -11.14
CA ILE A 244 1.59 -12.78 -10.78
C ILE A 244 1.74 -11.70 -11.84
N THR A 245 1.74 -12.07 -13.13
CA THR A 245 1.74 -11.08 -14.23
C THR A 245 0.54 -10.15 -14.16
N GLN A 246 -0.67 -10.68 -13.94
CA GLN A 246 -1.88 -9.86 -13.84
C GLN A 246 -1.83 -8.90 -12.65
N LEU A 247 -1.37 -9.37 -11.49
CA LEU A 247 -1.15 -8.49 -10.34
C LEU A 247 -0.16 -7.38 -10.66
N GLY A 248 0.96 -7.72 -11.34
CA GLY A 248 1.94 -6.73 -11.80
C GLY A 248 1.34 -5.70 -12.75
N ASN A 249 0.53 -6.14 -13.72
CA ASN A 249 -0.18 -5.27 -14.64
C ASN A 249 -1.06 -4.26 -13.89
N TRP A 250 -1.91 -4.75 -12.98
CA TRP A 250 -2.79 -3.89 -12.18
C TRP A 250 -2.04 -2.92 -11.27
N LEU A 251 -0.89 -3.31 -10.73
CA LEU A 251 -0.05 -2.47 -9.88
C LEU A 251 0.69 -1.37 -10.64
N LEU A 252 0.79 -1.49 -11.96
CA LEU A 252 1.44 -0.54 -12.85
C LEU A 252 0.46 0.36 -13.61
N GLU A 253 -0.85 0.17 -13.41
CA GLU A 253 -1.93 1.01 -13.97
C GLU A 253 -2.05 2.34 -13.23
N SER A 254 -2.61 3.34 -13.90
CA SER A 254 -2.96 4.63 -13.26
C SER A 254 -4.19 4.57 -12.36
N ASN A 255 -4.88 3.43 -12.29
CA ASN A 255 -6.02 3.23 -11.40
C ASN A 255 -5.56 3.14 -9.94
N VAL A 256 -5.79 4.18 -9.16
CA VAL A 256 -5.35 4.30 -7.77
C VAL A 256 -6.27 3.60 -6.77
N TYR A 257 -7.38 2.99 -7.21
CA TYR A 257 -8.23 2.19 -6.32
C TYR A 257 -7.42 1.00 -5.76
N PRO A 258 -7.35 0.80 -4.44
CA PRO A 258 -6.54 -0.26 -3.86
C PRO A 258 -6.96 -1.65 -4.36
N LEU A 259 -5.97 -2.51 -4.62
CA LEU A 259 -6.20 -3.93 -4.88
C LEU A 259 -6.48 -4.65 -3.55
N LEU A 260 -7.73 -5.00 -3.30
CA LEU A 260 -8.13 -5.76 -2.11
C LEU A 260 -8.15 -7.25 -2.45
N ILE A 261 -7.09 -7.98 -2.05
CA ILE A 261 -6.88 -9.38 -2.43
C ILE A 261 -6.96 -10.29 -1.20
N ASP A 262 -7.89 -11.24 -1.20
CA ASP A 262 -8.04 -12.21 -0.13
C ASP A 262 -7.29 -13.51 -0.40
N GLU A 263 -6.85 -14.18 0.66
CA GLU A 263 -6.23 -15.51 0.63
C GLU A 263 -4.98 -15.61 -0.26
N ILE A 264 -4.06 -14.63 -0.15
CA ILE A 264 -2.75 -14.73 -0.80
C ILE A 264 -2.02 -15.95 -0.23
N PRO A 265 -1.63 -16.92 -1.09
CA PRO A 265 -1.08 -18.18 -0.63
C PRO A 265 0.34 -18.01 -0.07
N GLY A 266 0.74 -18.87 0.87
CA GLY A 266 2.06 -18.80 1.51
C GLY A 266 3.23 -18.84 0.51
N GLU A 267 3.07 -19.58 -0.59
CA GLU A 267 4.07 -19.68 -1.66
C GLU A 267 4.39 -18.34 -2.33
N PHE A 268 3.47 -17.36 -2.28
CA PHE A 268 3.72 -16.01 -2.76
C PHE A 268 4.91 -15.37 -2.04
N PHE A 269 5.06 -15.62 -0.73
CA PHE A 269 6.11 -15.03 0.11
C PHE A 269 7.39 -15.87 0.11
N GLY A 270 7.29 -17.19 -0.03
CA GLY A 270 8.43 -18.11 -0.02
C GLY A 270 9.16 -18.23 -1.37
N ASN A 271 8.43 -18.15 -2.49
CA ASN A 271 9.02 -18.28 -3.82
C ASN A 271 9.57 -16.93 -4.31
N SER A 272 10.87 -16.88 -4.62
CA SER A 272 11.51 -15.64 -5.08
C SER A 272 10.88 -15.07 -6.34
N LYS A 273 10.41 -15.92 -7.26
CA LYS A 273 9.82 -15.54 -8.56
C LYS A 273 8.38 -15.02 -8.46
N TYR A 274 7.75 -15.13 -7.29
CA TYR A 274 6.38 -14.67 -7.07
C TYR A 274 6.39 -13.33 -6.35
N GLY A 275 6.07 -13.28 -5.06
CA GLY A 275 5.89 -12.03 -4.34
C GLY A 275 7.15 -11.18 -4.27
N ASN A 276 8.31 -11.78 -4.00
CA ASN A 276 9.55 -11.01 -3.90
C ASN A 276 9.92 -10.29 -5.20
N ASP A 277 9.94 -10.99 -6.35
CA ASP A 277 10.30 -10.36 -7.62
C ASP A 277 9.20 -9.41 -8.10
N LEU A 278 7.92 -9.75 -7.90
CA LEU A 278 6.80 -8.84 -8.19
C LEU A 278 6.96 -7.51 -7.44
N ILE A 279 7.13 -7.56 -6.12
CA ILE A 279 7.24 -6.37 -5.26
C ILE A 279 8.44 -5.51 -5.69
N VAL A 280 9.60 -6.13 -5.88
CA VAL A 280 10.83 -5.40 -6.23
C VAL A 280 10.73 -4.80 -7.63
N ASN A 281 10.26 -5.54 -8.62
CA ASN A 281 10.19 -5.09 -10.00
C ASN A 281 9.17 -3.96 -10.16
N VAL A 282 7.95 -4.15 -9.64
CA VAL A 282 6.89 -3.13 -9.68
C VAL A 282 7.37 -1.84 -9.00
N THR A 283 7.96 -1.94 -7.81
CA THR A 283 8.45 -0.76 -7.09
C THR A 283 9.54 -0.03 -7.88
N ASN A 284 10.48 -0.76 -8.48
CA ASN A 284 11.54 -0.15 -9.28
C ASN A 284 11.01 0.52 -10.57
N GLU A 285 10.03 -0.09 -11.24
CA GLU A 285 9.42 0.49 -12.44
C GLU A 285 8.68 1.79 -12.10
N ILE A 286 7.92 1.77 -11.02
CA ILE A 286 7.18 2.93 -10.52
C ILE A 286 8.12 4.08 -10.13
N ASP A 287 9.22 3.78 -9.43
CA ASP A 287 10.21 4.78 -9.02
C ASP A 287 10.82 5.52 -10.23
N ASN A 288 10.83 4.90 -11.41
CA ASN A 288 11.34 5.48 -12.64
C ASN A 288 10.27 6.23 -13.46
N ALA A 289 8.99 5.86 -13.30
CA ALA A 289 7.89 6.35 -14.15
C ALA A 289 7.25 7.65 -13.64
N HIS A 290 7.35 7.97 -12.34
CA HIS A 290 6.65 9.10 -11.71
C HIS A 290 5.12 9.15 -11.92
N ASP A 291 4.52 8.01 -12.26
CA ASP A 291 3.08 7.88 -12.51
C ASP A 291 2.27 7.66 -11.21
N THR A 292 0.95 7.79 -11.30
CA THR A 292 0.01 7.30 -10.27
C THR A 292 -0.12 5.78 -10.36
N TYR A 293 -0.31 5.11 -9.23
CA TYR A 293 -0.47 3.65 -9.14
C TYR A 293 -1.26 3.26 -7.90
N PRO A 294 -1.91 2.08 -7.87
CA PRO A 294 -2.62 1.59 -6.70
C PRO A 294 -1.68 0.99 -5.65
N ALA A 295 -2.15 0.96 -4.41
CA ALA A 295 -1.63 0.05 -3.39
C ALA A 295 -2.31 -1.33 -3.49
N LEU A 296 -1.69 -2.34 -2.88
CA LEU A 296 -2.31 -3.65 -2.63
C LEU A 296 -2.52 -3.85 -1.13
N ILE A 297 -3.69 -4.36 -0.75
CA ILE A 297 -4.02 -4.80 0.60
C ILE A 297 -4.42 -6.27 0.50
N GLY A 298 -3.56 -7.14 1.02
CA GLY A 298 -3.66 -8.57 0.91
C GLY A 298 -3.90 -9.24 2.26
N THR A 299 -4.74 -10.27 2.34
CA THR A 299 -4.77 -11.16 3.51
C THR A 299 -3.97 -12.43 3.24
N THR A 300 -3.39 -13.01 4.29
CA THR A 300 -2.75 -14.33 4.20
C THR A 300 -2.87 -15.08 5.51
N ASN A 301 -3.06 -16.41 5.42
CA ASN A 301 -2.98 -17.30 6.58
C ASN A 301 -1.55 -17.79 6.84
N ASN A 302 -0.55 -17.23 6.15
CA ASN A 302 0.83 -17.57 6.40
C ASN A 302 1.34 -16.82 7.64
N ASP A 303 1.57 -17.55 8.72
CA ASP A 303 2.18 -17.04 9.95
C ASP A 303 3.67 -16.70 9.75
N ALA A 304 4.31 -17.31 8.74
CA ALA A 304 5.69 -17.05 8.37
C ALA A 304 5.74 -16.06 7.20
N TYR A 305 5.47 -14.78 7.47
CA TYR A 305 5.89 -13.71 6.57
C TYR A 305 7.41 -13.83 6.36
N SER A 306 7.81 -14.24 5.16
CA SER A 306 9.18 -14.68 4.83
C SER A 306 9.80 -13.90 3.68
N LEU A 307 9.33 -12.67 3.43
CA LEU A 307 9.90 -11.86 2.36
C LEU A 307 11.35 -11.48 2.69
N PRO A 308 12.29 -11.66 1.73
CA PRO A 308 13.65 -11.14 1.87
C PRO A 308 13.66 -9.64 2.13
N GLU A 309 14.72 -9.13 2.76
CA GLU A 309 14.80 -7.73 3.21
C GLU A 309 14.42 -6.71 2.13
N ARG A 310 14.87 -6.92 0.88
CA ARG A 310 14.56 -6.02 -0.24
C ARG A 310 13.05 -5.88 -0.50
N ALA A 311 12.30 -6.97 -0.48
CA ALA A 311 10.86 -6.95 -0.70
C ALA A 311 10.15 -6.52 0.59
N ARG A 312 10.62 -7.00 1.75
CA ARG A 312 10.06 -6.65 3.06
C ARG A 312 10.11 -5.16 3.36
N ARG A 313 11.17 -4.45 2.98
CA ARG A 313 11.26 -3.00 3.21
C ARG A 313 10.18 -2.23 2.43
N ARG A 314 9.76 -2.72 1.27
CA ARG A 314 8.76 -2.14 0.36
C ARG A 314 7.32 -2.59 0.67
N SER A 315 7.16 -3.36 1.73
CA SER A 315 5.90 -3.97 2.15
C SER A 315 5.62 -3.65 3.60
N TYR A 316 4.36 -3.40 3.92
CA TYR A 316 3.87 -3.31 5.26
C TYR A 316 3.26 -4.64 5.68
N TYR A 317 3.60 -5.11 6.87
CA TYR A 317 2.98 -6.29 7.46
C TYR A 317 2.32 -5.85 8.75
N LEU A 318 1.05 -6.22 8.93
CA LEU A 318 0.31 -6.05 10.19
C LEU A 318 -0.18 -7.41 10.67
N LYS A 319 0.08 -7.70 11.94
CA LYS A 319 -0.41 -8.91 12.62
C LYS A 319 -1.89 -8.75 12.93
N ASN A 320 -2.67 -9.65 12.36
CA ASN A 320 -4.03 -9.92 12.76
C ASN A 320 -4.16 -11.42 13.07
N ASP A 321 -3.69 -11.82 14.25
CA ASP A 321 -3.41 -13.22 14.64
C ASP A 321 -4.23 -13.71 15.84
N LYS A 322 -5.16 -12.91 16.37
CA LYS A 322 -6.07 -13.35 17.45
C LYS A 322 -7.30 -14.00 16.83
N PRO A 323 -7.56 -15.30 17.08
CA PRO A 323 -8.74 -15.95 16.53
C PRO A 323 -9.99 -15.44 17.24
N PHE A 324 -11.09 -15.36 16.50
CA PHE A 324 -12.40 -15.23 17.13
C PHE A 324 -12.74 -16.50 17.90
N ASP A 325 -13.27 -16.33 19.10
CA ASP A 325 -13.66 -17.40 20.00
C ASP A 325 -14.88 -18.14 19.45
N GLU A 326 -14.77 -19.47 19.37
CA GLU A 326 -15.82 -20.35 18.86
C GLU A 326 -17.07 -20.33 19.76
N GLU A 327 -16.92 -20.08 21.06
CA GLU A 327 -18.03 -19.96 22.01
C GLU A 327 -19.01 -18.85 21.60
N TYR A 328 -18.50 -17.79 20.99
CA TYR A 328 -19.29 -16.63 20.56
C TYR A 328 -19.57 -16.61 19.06
N ARG A 329 -19.37 -17.71 18.33
CA ARG A 329 -19.45 -17.75 16.85
C ARG A 329 -20.76 -17.17 16.29
N GLN A 330 -21.91 -17.49 16.87
CA GLN A 330 -23.19 -16.97 16.38
C GLN A 330 -23.30 -15.45 16.62
N ALA A 331 -22.90 -14.99 17.80
CA ALA A 331 -22.94 -13.58 18.18
C ALA A 331 -21.94 -12.74 17.36
N SER A 332 -20.74 -13.26 17.12
CA SER A 332 -19.71 -12.57 16.35
C SER A 332 -20.07 -12.45 14.87
N VAL A 333 -20.70 -13.47 14.27
CA VAL A 333 -21.21 -13.40 12.90
C VAL A 333 -22.32 -12.34 12.77
N GLN A 334 -23.23 -12.28 13.73
CA GLN A 334 -24.30 -11.28 13.73
C GLN A 334 -23.74 -9.86 13.91
N ALA A 335 -22.83 -9.66 14.87
CA ALA A 335 -22.21 -8.35 15.09
C ALA A 335 -21.36 -7.89 13.90
N TYR A 336 -20.65 -8.82 13.23
CA TYR A 336 -19.98 -8.55 11.96
C TYR A 336 -20.97 -8.08 10.89
N LYS A 337 -22.11 -8.75 10.75
CA LYS A 337 -23.14 -8.36 9.78
C LYS A 337 -23.65 -6.94 10.05
N GLU A 338 -23.87 -6.58 11.31
CA GLU A 338 -24.30 -5.23 11.68
C GLU A 338 -23.27 -4.15 11.30
N VAL A 339 -21.99 -4.41 11.58
CA VAL A 339 -20.89 -3.51 11.15
C VAL A 339 -20.79 -3.42 9.64
N LEU A 340 -20.92 -4.56 8.94
CA LEU A 340 -20.89 -4.59 7.49
C LEU A 340 -22.07 -3.80 6.94
N ASP A 341 -23.29 -4.01 7.44
CA ASP A 341 -24.50 -3.33 6.97
C ASP A 341 -24.44 -1.82 7.24
N GLY A 342 -23.90 -1.41 8.39
CA GLY A 342 -23.67 -0.01 8.76
C GLY A 342 -22.50 0.68 8.06
N ALA A 343 -21.55 -0.06 7.47
CA ALA A 343 -20.42 0.53 6.77
C ALA A 343 -20.87 1.29 5.52
N SER A 344 -20.33 2.50 5.33
CA SER A 344 -20.57 3.36 4.18
C SER A 344 -19.29 4.08 3.76
N ASN A 345 -19.29 4.69 2.58
CA ASN A 345 -18.14 5.44 2.08
C ASN A 345 -18.16 6.93 2.45
N THR A 346 -19.06 7.38 3.32
CA THR A 346 -19.25 8.79 3.66
C THR A 346 -17.99 9.39 4.29
N LEU A 347 -17.43 8.76 5.32
CA LEU A 347 -16.19 9.23 5.94
C LEU A 347 -15.01 9.20 4.97
N PHE A 348 -14.95 8.23 4.07
CA PHE A 348 -13.89 8.16 3.06
C PHE A 348 -14.02 9.31 2.03
N GLN A 349 -15.24 9.67 1.62
CA GLN A 349 -15.47 10.82 0.74
C GLN A 349 -15.08 12.16 1.39
N ASP A 350 -15.27 12.32 2.69
CA ASP A 350 -14.79 13.50 3.42
C ASP A 350 -13.26 13.46 3.58
N PHE A 351 -12.73 12.28 3.93
CA PHE A 351 -11.29 12.06 4.09
C PHE A 351 -10.50 12.42 2.83
N VAL A 352 -10.96 12.05 1.64
CA VAL A 352 -10.24 12.39 0.40
C VAL A 352 -10.16 13.89 0.14
N LEU A 353 -11.13 14.69 0.61
CA LEU A 353 -11.08 16.14 0.52
C LEU A 353 -10.10 16.72 1.53
N ARG A 354 -10.15 16.26 2.79
CA ARG A 354 -9.16 16.64 3.81
C ARG A 354 -7.74 16.28 3.41
N PHE A 355 -7.56 15.11 2.80
CA PHE A 355 -6.27 14.68 2.30
C PHE A 355 -5.80 15.59 1.15
N ALA A 356 -6.71 15.98 0.25
CA ALA A 356 -6.41 16.94 -0.82
C ALA A 356 -6.01 18.33 -0.26
N ASP A 357 -6.61 18.77 0.85
CA ASP A 357 -6.17 19.97 1.56
C ASP A 357 -4.71 19.83 2.01
N LYS A 358 -4.31 18.67 2.54
CA LYS A 358 -2.91 18.40 2.92
C LYS A 358 -1.97 18.32 1.71
N ILE A 359 -2.45 17.91 0.54
CA ILE A 359 -1.67 17.93 -0.71
C ILE A 359 -1.32 19.37 -1.13
N GLN A 360 -2.26 20.30 -1.02
CA GLN A 360 -2.02 21.70 -1.39
C GLN A 360 -1.28 22.52 -0.32
N ASP A 361 -1.25 22.03 0.92
CA ASP A 361 -0.52 22.67 2.01
C ASP A 361 0.99 22.34 1.94
N GLU A 362 1.79 23.33 1.54
CA GLU A 362 3.26 23.24 1.47
C GLU A 362 3.93 22.95 2.82
N THR A 363 3.22 23.18 3.95
CA THR A 363 3.73 22.93 5.30
C THR A 363 3.48 21.50 5.79
N THR A 364 2.73 20.70 5.03
CA THR A 364 2.41 19.31 5.38
C THR A 364 3.69 18.49 5.54
N GLN A 365 3.83 17.89 6.72
CA GLN A 365 4.91 16.95 7.01
C GLN A 365 4.53 15.54 6.54
N TRP A 366 5.02 15.18 5.35
CA TRP A 366 4.79 13.87 4.73
C TRP A 366 5.55 12.71 5.38
N SER A 367 6.64 13.03 6.07
CA SER A 367 7.56 12.04 6.62
C SER A 367 8.02 12.42 8.01
N VAL A 368 7.65 11.61 8.99
CA VAL A 368 8.12 11.72 10.37
C VAL A 368 8.97 10.49 10.69
N PHE A 369 10.16 10.74 11.26
CA PHE A 369 11.06 9.69 11.72
C PHE A 369 10.97 9.61 13.24
N GLU A 370 10.37 8.56 13.75
CA GLU A 370 10.33 8.31 15.19
C GLU A 370 11.37 7.27 15.59
N HIS A 371 12.01 7.48 16.74
CA HIS A 371 12.90 6.51 17.41
C HIS A 371 14.05 5.93 16.56
N GLY A 372 14.51 6.67 15.53
CA GLY A 372 15.56 6.19 14.60
C GLY A 372 15.10 5.01 13.73
N GLY A 373 13.78 4.83 13.60
CA GLY A 373 13.11 3.80 12.82
C GLY A 373 12.80 4.22 11.39
N LYS A 374 11.93 3.44 10.75
CA LYS A 374 11.42 3.73 9.39
C LYS A 374 10.51 4.96 9.41
N VAL A 375 10.31 5.59 8.25
CA VAL A 375 9.36 6.70 8.12
C VAL A 375 7.95 6.26 8.50
N ASP A 376 7.29 7.08 9.31
CA ASP A 376 5.88 7.00 9.55
C ASP A 376 5.09 7.75 8.46
N PHE A 377 4.74 6.99 7.42
CA PHE A 377 4.02 7.47 6.25
C PHE A 377 2.52 7.69 6.50
N LEU A 378 1.97 7.24 7.63
CA LEU A 378 0.55 7.40 7.98
C LEU A 378 0.29 8.61 8.88
N THR A 379 1.31 9.41 9.18
CA THR A 379 1.20 10.62 10.02
C THR A 379 0.12 11.57 9.54
N VAL A 380 0.06 11.86 8.24
CA VAL A 380 -0.96 12.75 7.64
C VAL A 380 -2.37 12.22 7.93
N THR A 381 -2.58 10.93 7.73
CA THR A 381 -3.85 10.25 7.99
C THR A 381 -4.20 10.26 9.47
N ARG A 382 -3.25 10.00 10.37
CA ARG A 382 -3.47 10.13 11.81
C ARG A 382 -3.90 11.52 12.20
N ASN A 383 -3.28 12.57 11.63
CA ASN A 383 -3.64 13.94 11.92
C ASN A 383 -5.07 14.26 11.46
N ILE A 384 -5.47 13.83 10.26
CA ILE A 384 -6.85 13.97 9.79
C ILE A 384 -7.84 13.24 10.73
N PHE A 385 -7.50 12.03 11.18
CA PHE A 385 -8.35 11.32 12.14
C PHE A 385 -8.40 12.00 13.52
N LYS A 386 -7.30 12.59 13.99
CA LYS A 386 -7.29 13.41 15.22
C LYS A 386 -8.18 14.65 15.08
N GLU A 387 -8.18 15.30 13.91
CA GLU A 387 -9.07 16.41 13.60
C GLU A 387 -10.55 15.98 13.68
N TYR A 388 -10.92 14.82 13.14
CA TYR A 388 -12.29 14.29 13.30
C TYR A 388 -12.69 14.10 14.76
N TYR A 389 -11.82 13.48 15.57
CA TYR A 389 -12.11 13.30 17.00
C TYR A 389 -12.28 14.64 17.73
N ALA A 390 -11.45 15.63 17.40
CA ALA A 390 -11.58 16.98 17.96
C ALA A 390 -12.89 17.67 17.55
N GLU A 391 -13.33 17.52 16.29
CA GLU A 391 -14.61 18.06 15.81
C GLU A 391 -15.83 17.44 16.48
N MET A 392 -15.74 16.15 16.83
CA MET A 392 -16.77 15.44 17.60
C MET A 392 -16.70 15.72 19.11
N ASP A 393 -15.75 16.52 19.58
CA ASP A 393 -15.46 16.71 21.01
C ASP A 393 -15.25 15.37 21.75
N GLN A 394 -14.57 14.42 21.08
CA GLN A 394 -14.28 13.09 21.62
C GLN A 394 -12.78 12.91 21.87
N PRO A 395 -12.39 12.25 22.98
CA PRO A 395 -11.00 11.88 23.18
C PRO A 395 -10.57 10.83 22.15
N LEU A 396 -9.27 10.78 21.86
CA LEU A 396 -8.72 9.68 21.09
C LEU A 396 -8.94 8.37 21.85
N PRO A 397 -9.43 7.30 21.20
CA PRO A 397 -9.62 6.02 21.86
C PRO A 397 -8.27 5.39 22.23
N ILE A 398 -8.28 4.49 23.20
CA ILE A 398 -7.08 3.79 23.71
C ILE A 398 -6.35 2.98 22.64
N TYR A 399 -7.08 2.52 21.62
CA TYR A 399 -6.54 1.80 20.46
C TYR A 399 -6.16 2.73 19.29
N PHE A 400 -6.12 4.06 19.48
CA PHE A 400 -5.68 4.95 18.41
C PHE A 400 -4.18 4.75 18.18
N PRO A 401 -3.74 4.31 16.98
CA PRO A 401 -2.34 4.04 16.73
C PRO A 401 -1.59 5.37 16.69
N GLN A 402 -0.64 5.55 17.61
CA GLN A 402 0.10 6.81 17.71
C GLN A 402 1.27 6.88 16.73
N HIS A 403 1.81 5.71 16.34
CA HIS A 403 2.96 5.58 15.47
C HIS A 403 2.83 4.33 14.60
N ARG A 404 3.61 4.27 13.52
CA ARG A 404 3.73 3.11 12.64
C ARG A 404 4.24 1.87 13.38
N TYR A 405 3.57 0.73 13.17
CA TYR A 405 4.02 -0.60 13.59
C TYR A 405 5.21 -1.15 12.79
N ASP A 406 6.05 -2.01 13.40
CA ASP A 406 7.02 -2.85 12.68
C ASP A 406 6.85 -4.34 13.02
N ASP A 407 5.64 -4.85 12.80
CA ASP A 407 5.30 -6.26 13.05
C ASP A 407 6.16 -7.24 12.24
N SER A 408 6.74 -6.79 11.12
CA SER A 408 7.69 -7.58 10.35
C SER A 408 8.94 -7.88 11.16
N GLN A 409 9.45 -6.88 11.89
CA GLN A 409 10.60 -7.02 12.76
C GLN A 409 10.23 -7.82 14.02
N GLU A 410 9.08 -7.54 14.63
CA GLU A 410 8.61 -8.26 15.82
C GLU A 410 8.42 -9.76 15.55
N SER A 411 7.77 -10.11 14.43
CA SER A 411 7.63 -11.50 13.97
C SER A 411 8.97 -12.20 13.80
N ASN A 412 9.95 -11.48 13.22
CA ASN A 412 11.28 -12.01 12.98
C ASN A 412 12.06 -12.23 14.28
N GLN A 413 11.96 -11.29 15.22
CA GLN A 413 12.54 -11.40 16.56
C GLN A 413 11.94 -12.58 17.31
N GLU A 414 10.61 -12.72 17.31
CA GLU A 414 9.90 -13.80 17.97
C GLU A 414 10.27 -15.17 17.38
N LYS A 415 10.41 -15.27 16.06
CA LYS A 415 10.84 -16.49 15.36
C LYS A 415 12.23 -16.94 15.84
N TRP A 416 13.21 -16.03 15.87
CA TRP A 416 14.55 -16.34 16.36
C TRP A 416 14.61 -16.56 17.87
N ARG A 417 13.77 -15.86 18.66
CA ARG A 417 13.61 -16.09 20.10
C ARG A 417 13.13 -17.51 20.38
N LYS A 418 12.07 -17.95 19.71
CA LYS A 418 11.51 -19.32 19.85
C LYS A 418 12.54 -20.37 19.43
N LEU A 419 13.26 -20.14 18.33
CA LEU A 419 14.34 -21.04 17.92
C LEU A 419 15.42 -21.16 19.00
N PHE A 420 15.91 -20.04 19.54
CA PHE A 420 16.93 -20.08 20.58
C PHE A 420 16.45 -20.80 21.86
N LEU A 421 15.21 -20.54 22.30
CA LEU A 421 14.65 -21.15 23.52
C LEU A 421 14.30 -22.63 23.34
N GLY A 422 13.94 -23.04 22.12
CA GLY A 422 13.53 -24.41 21.80
C GLY A 422 14.67 -25.32 21.31
N SER A 423 15.79 -24.75 20.85
CA SER A 423 16.97 -25.51 20.43
C SER A 423 17.78 -26.03 21.62
N SER A 424 18.56 -27.07 21.36
CA SER A 424 19.54 -27.55 22.34
C SER A 424 20.71 -26.54 22.46
N ARG A 425 21.43 -26.55 23.60
CA ARG A 425 22.64 -25.72 23.74
C ARG A 425 23.75 -26.10 22.76
N GLU A 426 23.69 -27.29 22.16
CA GLU A 426 24.68 -27.77 21.19
C GLU A 426 24.51 -27.09 19.82
N ASP A 427 23.29 -26.66 19.49
CA ASP A 427 23.00 -25.97 18.23
C ASP A 427 23.57 -24.54 18.21
N PHE A 428 23.71 -23.92 19.39
CA PHE A 428 24.23 -22.56 19.58
C PHE A 428 25.55 -22.56 20.37
N THR A 429 26.67 -22.52 19.64
CA THR A 429 28.01 -22.56 20.23
C THR A 429 28.56 -21.14 20.48
N TYR A 430 28.79 -20.78 21.74
CA TYR A 430 29.38 -19.48 22.10
C TYR A 430 30.92 -19.50 22.08
N ASN A 431 31.52 -18.59 21.31
CA ASN A 431 32.96 -18.36 21.29
C ASN A 431 33.31 -17.17 22.21
N LYS A 432 34.02 -17.46 23.31
CA LYS A 432 34.39 -16.45 24.33
C LYS A 432 35.36 -15.39 23.83
N GLU A 433 36.33 -15.78 22.99
CA GLU A 433 37.38 -14.88 22.50
C GLU A 433 36.82 -13.80 21.58
N THR A 434 35.97 -14.23 20.64
CA THR A 434 35.36 -13.34 19.64
C THR A 434 34.02 -12.77 20.09
N LYS A 435 33.47 -13.23 21.24
CA LYS A 435 32.15 -12.86 21.77
C LYS A 435 31.02 -13.09 20.77
N THR A 436 31.14 -14.14 19.94
CA THR A 436 30.15 -14.49 18.92
C THR A 436 29.45 -15.79 19.22
N LEU A 437 28.22 -15.92 18.72
CA LEU A 437 27.42 -17.15 18.75
C LEU A 437 27.41 -17.78 17.36
N LEU A 438 27.77 -19.04 17.25
CA LEU A 438 27.69 -19.82 16.01
C LEU A 438 26.43 -20.69 16.07
N PHE A 439 25.63 -20.67 15.00
CA PHE A 439 24.46 -21.52 14.85
C PHE A 439 24.56 -22.32 13.55
N LYS A 440 24.51 -23.64 13.64
CA LYS A 440 24.55 -24.53 12.48
C LYS A 440 23.19 -24.57 11.80
N ILE A 441 22.93 -23.64 10.89
CA ILE A 441 21.58 -23.43 10.35
C ILE A 441 21.07 -24.57 9.47
N THR A 442 21.95 -25.42 8.94
CA THR A 442 21.54 -26.61 8.17
C THR A 442 20.79 -27.63 9.01
N THR A 443 20.92 -27.59 10.35
CA THR A 443 20.12 -28.44 11.26
C THR A 443 18.62 -28.26 11.05
N LEU A 444 18.20 -27.05 10.63
CA LEU A 444 16.80 -26.74 10.34
C LEU A 444 16.25 -27.47 9.10
N ASP A 445 17.13 -27.98 8.25
CA ASP A 445 16.78 -28.65 6.99
C ASP A 445 17.00 -30.18 7.05
N GLU A 446 17.43 -30.75 8.19
CA GLU A 446 17.78 -32.18 8.30
C GLU A 446 16.62 -33.14 7.96
N ASN A 447 15.37 -32.67 8.10
CA ASN A 447 14.16 -33.40 7.73
C ASN A 447 13.44 -32.83 6.50
N ALA A 448 14.06 -31.92 5.75
CA ALA A 448 13.45 -31.29 4.57
C ALA A 448 13.69 -32.14 3.30
N SER A 449 12.69 -32.16 2.39
CA SER A 449 12.85 -32.76 1.06
C SER A 449 14.05 -32.16 0.33
N ARG A 450 14.88 -33.01 -0.30
CA ARG A 450 16.04 -32.57 -1.13
C ARG A 450 15.64 -31.71 -2.32
N TYR A 451 14.37 -31.77 -2.73
CA TYR A 451 13.82 -31.01 -3.86
C TYR A 451 12.63 -30.17 -3.37
N GLY A 452 12.90 -28.92 -3.03
CA GLY A 452 11.90 -27.92 -2.65
C GLY A 452 12.56 -26.57 -2.36
N ASP A 453 11.95 -25.48 -2.83
CA ASP A 453 12.37 -24.09 -2.56
C ASP A 453 12.09 -23.66 -1.09
N ASP A 454 11.52 -24.56 -0.28
CA ASP A 454 10.94 -24.28 1.04
C ASP A 454 11.87 -24.71 2.20
N LYS A 455 13.17 -24.42 2.06
CA LYS A 455 14.16 -24.69 3.12
C LYS A 455 13.90 -23.78 4.31
N ARG A 456 13.67 -24.37 5.49
CA ARG A 456 13.45 -23.62 6.73
C ARG A 456 14.63 -22.72 7.04
N SER A 457 15.86 -23.18 6.78
CA SER A 457 17.07 -22.36 6.94
C SER A 457 16.98 -21.01 6.23
N ARG A 458 16.40 -20.96 5.01
CA ARG A 458 16.23 -19.72 4.25
C ARG A 458 15.30 -18.74 4.94
N ILE A 459 14.15 -19.22 5.43
CA ILE A 459 13.17 -18.39 6.16
C ILE A 459 13.82 -17.73 7.40
N TYR A 460 14.67 -18.47 8.12
CA TYR A 460 15.38 -17.94 9.27
C TYR A 460 16.48 -16.95 8.87
N LYS A 461 17.21 -17.21 7.78
CA LYS A 461 18.18 -16.24 7.20
C LYS A 461 17.51 -14.93 6.84
N ASP A 462 16.41 -14.98 6.10
CA ASP A 462 15.67 -13.79 5.66
C ASP A 462 15.05 -13.02 6.84
N ALA A 463 14.75 -13.71 7.94
CA ALA A 463 14.24 -13.09 9.17
C ALA A 463 15.33 -12.41 10.03
N LEU A 464 16.60 -12.79 9.87
CA LEU A 464 17.67 -12.34 10.75
C LEU A 464 18.05 -10.87 10.45
N SER A 465 18.27 -10.07 11.51
CA SER A 465 18.71 -8.69 11.32
C SER A 465 20.16 -8.64 10.79
N PRO A 466 20.46 -7.83 9.74
CA PRO A 466 21.83 -7.60 9.29
C PRO A 466 22.75 -7.09 10.41
N LYS A 467 22.19 -6.35 11.37
CA LYS A 467 22.94 -5.77 12.50
C LYS A 467 23.51 -6.81 13.47
N VAL A 468 22.98 -8.03 13.47
CA VAL A 468 23.43 -9.10 14.38
C VAL A 468 24.37 -10.09 13.72
N ILE A 469 24.48 -10.08 12.39
CA ILE A 469 25.34 -10.99 11.62
C ILE A 469 26.80 -10.52 11.68
N VAL A 470 27.73 -11.47 11.82
CA VAL A 470 29.18 -11.22 11.71
C VAL A 470 29.68 -11.91 10.45
N GLY A 471 30.02 -11.12 9.43
CA GLY A 471 30.43 -11.64 8.11
C GLY A 471 29.23 -11.89 7.20
N THR A 472 29.07 -13.12 6.70
CA THR A 472 27.98 -13.51 5.82
C THR A 472 27.02 -14.49 6.49
N ALA A 473 25.74 -14.42 6.14
CA ALA A 473 24.75 -15.46 6.47
C ALA A 473 24.75 -16.61 5.45
N ASP A 474 25.52 -16.47 4.36
CA ASP A 474 25.69 -17.50 3.34
C ASP A 474 26.73 -18.52 3.78
N GLY A 475 26.24 -19.61 4.34
CA GLY A 475 27.05 -20.70 4.86
C GLY A 475 26.21 -21.78 5.53
N ILE A 476 26.89 -22.84 5.95
CA ILE A 476 26.35 -23.94 6.77
C ILE A 476 26.11 -23.46 8.20
N ASP A 477 26.97 -22.55 8.67
CA ASP A 477 26.89 -21.92 9.97
C ASP A 477 26.65 -20.42 9.82
N ILE A 478 25.88 -19.84 10.73
CA ILE A 478 25.73 -18.40 10.86
C ILE A 478 26.47 -17.94 12.10
N LYS A 479 27.34 -16.94 11.92
CA LYS A 479 28.04 -16.28 13.02
C LYS A 479 27.30 -15.00 13.41
N LEU A 480 26.98 -14.89 14.70
CA LEU A 480 26.19 -13.80 15.28
C LEU A 480 27.01 -13.04 16.32
N ASN A 481 26.84 -11.74 16.40
CA ASN A 481 27.32 -10.97 17.54
C ASN A 481 26.41 -11.27 18.74
N ALA A 482 26.94 -11.93 19.77
CA ALA A 482 26.12 -12.44 20.86
C ALA A 482 25.38 -11.32 21.61
N ALA A 483 26.07 -10.21 21.92
CA ALA A 483 25.46 -9.11 22.66
C ALA A 483 24.32 -8.44 21.86
N LEU A 484 24.52 -8.21 20.56
CA LEU A 484 23.50 -7.62 19.69
C LEU A 484 22.35 -8.59 19.43
N PHE A 485 22.64 -9.89 19.24
CA PHE A 485 21.63 -10.92 19.03
C PHE A 485 20.69 -11.05 20.24
N PHE A 486 21.23 -11.22 21.45
CA PHE A 486 20.42 -11.34 22.67
C PHE A 486 19.62 -10.08 22.98
N LYS A 487 20.20 -8.88 22.74
CA LYS A 487 19.46 -7.62 22.83
C LYS A 487 18.33 -7.57 21.79
N TRP A 488 18.58 -8.03 20.57
CA TRP A 488 17.61 -7.97 19.47
C TRP A 488 16.43 -8.92 19.66
N ILE A 489 16.65 -10.15 20.14
CA ILE A 489 15.57 -11.09 20.48
C ILE A 489 14.99 -10.85 21.87
N ASP A 490 15.47 -9.85 22.61
CA ASP A 490 15.04 -9.51 23.97
C ASP A 490 15.12 -10.69 24.96
N ILE A 491 16.32 -11.28 25.06
CA ILE A 491 16.67 -12.31 26.05
C ILE A 491 17.90 -11.84 26.82
N GLU A 492 17.93 -12.02 28.15
CA GLU A 492 19.15 -11.78 28.95
C GLU A 492 20.27 -12.68 28.43
N ASN A 493 21.39 -12.10 27.97
CA ASN A 493 22.50 -12.87 27.42
C ASN A 493 23.05 -13.86 28.47
N PRO A 494 22.85 -15.18 28.28
CA PRO A 494 23.22 -16.19 29.28
C PRO A 494 24.73 -16.37 29.40
N PHE A 495 25.51 -15.86 28.44
CA PHE A 495 26.96 -15.91 28.42
C PHE A 495 27.61 -14.63 28.95
N LYS A 496 26.81 -13.63 29.37
CA LYS A 496 27.32 -12.44 30.04
C LYS A 496 27.75 -12.84 31.45
N HIS A 497 29.05 -12.83 31.73
CA HIS A 497 29.54 -13.00 33.09
C HIS A 497 28.93 -11.90 33.97
N ARG A 498 28.09 -12.29 34.94
CA ARG A 498 27.67 -11.40 36.03
C ARG A 498 28.95 -11.01 36.76
N SER A 499 29.38 -9.76 36.62
CA SER A 499 30.44 -9.20 37.46
C SER A 499 30.01 -9.37 38.92
N GLY A 500 30.88 -10.00 39.72
CA GLY A 500 30.60 -10.47 41.08
C GLY A 500 30.44 -9.36 42.12
N TRP A 501 29.46 -8.48 41.96
CA TRP A 501 29.10 -7.44 42.92
C TRP A 501 27.80 -7.71 43.69
N ARG A 502 27.12 -8.84 43.41
CA ARG A 502 25.91 -9.27 44.15
C ARG A 502 26.15 -10.35 45.22
N ASN A 503 27.39 -10.77 45.43
CA ASN A 503 27.76 -11.70 46.52
C ASN A 503 28.30 -10.99 47.78
N PHE A 504 28.25 -9.66 47.86
CA PHE A 504 28.73 -8.89 49.02
C PHE A 504 27.63 -8.46 50.00
N PHE A 505 26.36 -8.71 49.69
CA PHE A 505 25.25 -8.54 50.62
C PHE A 505 24.36 -9.78 50.60
N LYS A 506 24.85 -10.82 51.29
CA LYS A 506 24.00 -11.86 51.87
C LYS A 506 24.24 -11.86 53.37
#